data_AF-A0A4U2ZHJ8-F1
#
_entry.id   AF-A0A4U2ZHJ8-F1
#
_cell.length_a   1.000
_cell.length_b   1.000
_cell.length_c   1.000
_cell.angle_alpha   90.00
_cell.angle_beta   90.00
_cell.angle_gamma   90.00
#
_symmetry.space_group_name_H-M   'P 1'
#
loop_
_entity.id
_entity.type
_entity.pdbx_description
1 polymer ?
#
loop_
_entity_poly.entity_id
_entity_poly.type
_entity_poly.pdbx_seq_one_letter_code
_entity_poly.pdbx_strand_id
1 'polypeptide(L)' 'FFCVHPFMGNVFCYIQLARLLKNHCSFYGLQNPLIEKGEIDELTLPELIQLYIEEIKHVQPEGPYRLGGWSLGGAIAYEI' A
#
# COMPACT_ATOMS: atom_id res chain seq x y z
N PHE A 1 -5.24 -8.20 -3.13
CA PHE A 1 -3.97 -8.27 -2.38
C PHE A 1 -3.36 -6.89 -2.45
N PHE A 2 -3.31 -6.19 -1.33
CA PHE A 2 -2.79 -4.84 -1.22
C PHE A 2 -1.35 -4.91 -0.69
N CYS A 3 -0.41 -4.32 -1.41
CA CYS A 3 0.99 -4.27 -1.04
C CYS A 3 1.45 -2.84 -0.77
N VAL A 4 1.89 -2.58 0.47
CA VAL A 4 2.34 -1.26 0.91
C VAL A 4 3.77 -0.99 0.42
N HIS A 5 4.05 0.22 -0.02
CA HIS A 5 5.37 0.65 -0.46
C HIS A 5 6.50 0.40 0.58
N PRO A 6 7.75 0.19 0.14
CA PRO A 6 8.94 0.25 1.00
C PRO A 6 9.28 1.70 1.37
N PHE A 7 10.37 1.95 2.11
CA PHE A 7 10.77 3.29 2.56
C PHE A 7 10.79 4.36 1.45
N MET A 8 11.22 3.97 0.24
CA MET A 8 11.28 4.87 -0.93
C MET A 8 9.91 5.29 -1.49
N GLY A 9 8.81 4.81 -0.90
CA GLY A 9 7.42 5.21 -1.12
C GLY A 9 6.75 4.78 -2.44
N ASN A 10 7.50 4.45 -3.48
CA ASN A 10 6.94 3.95 -4.74
C ASN A 10 6.69 2.43 -4.70
N VAL A 11 5.84 1.93 -5.59
CA VAL A 11 5.42 0.51 -5.62
C VAL A 11 6.06 -0.31 -6.73
N PHE A 12 7.06 0.24 -7.44
CA PHE A 12 7.64 -0.39 -8.62
C PHE A 12 8.30 -1.74 -8.34
N CYS A 13 8.77 -1.96 -7.12
CA CYS A 13 9.30 -3.24 -6.67
C CYS A 13 8.28 -4.39 -6.79
N TYR A 14 6.98 -4.11 -6.85
CA TYR A 14 5.93 -5.13 -6.95
C TYR A 14 5.47 -5.44 -8.38
N ILE A 15 5.96 -4.75 -9.41
CA ILE A 15 5.49 -4.93 -10.80
C ILE A 15 5.58 -6.39 -11.25
N GLN A 16 6.72 -7.05 -11.00
CA GLN A 16 6.90 -8.45 -11.42
C GLN A 16 6.02 -9.40 -10.62
N LEU A 17 5.83 -9.16 -9.32
CA LEU A 17 4.92 -9.95 -8.48
C LEU A 17 3.47 -9.83 -8.97
N ALA A 18 3.02 -8.61 -9.26
CA ALA A 18 1.69 -8.35 -9.81
C ALA A 18 1.46 -9.09 -11.14
N ARG A 19 2.47 -9.11 -12.03
CA ARG A 19 2.40 -9.85 -13.31
C ARG A 19 2.27 -11.36 -13.12
N LEU A 20 2.99 -11.93 -12.16
CA LEU A 20 2.90 -13.35 -11.84
C LEU A 20 1.55 -13.72 -11.22
N LEU A 21 0.95 -12.80 -10.45
CA LEU A 21 -0.33 -13.01 -9.78
C LEU A 21 -1.56 -12.60 -10.59
N LYS A 22 -1.40 -12.06 -11.81
CA LYS A 22 -2.49 -11.47 -12.61
C LYS A 22 -3.71 -12.37 -12.81
N ASN A 23 -3.51 -13.69 -12.85
CA ASN A 23 -4.58 -14.69 -13.05
C ASN A 23 -5.04 -15.35 -11.74
N HIS A 24 -4.47 -14.95 -10.61
CA HIS A 24 -4.72 -15.55 -9.29
C HIS A 24 -5.45 -14.60 -8.33
N CYS A 25 -5.19 -13.29 -8.43
CA CYS A 25 -5.89 -12.28 -7.65
C CYS A 25 -5.72 -10.87 -8.23
N SER A 26 -6.62 -9.97 -7.85
CA SER A 26 -6.39 -8.53 -8.01
C SER A 26 -5.24 -8.10 -7.10
N PHE A 27 -4.28 -7.37 -7.67
CA PHE A 27 -3.10 -6.88 -6.97
C PHE A 27 -3.08 -5.36 -7.02
N TYR A 28 -2.97 -4.73 -5.85
CA TYR A 28 -2.96 -3.27 -5.68
C TYR A 28 -1.67 -2.86 -4.97
N GLY A 29 -0.96 -1.88 -5.50
CA GLY A 29 0.15 -1.24 -4.81
C GLY A 29 -0.33 0.03 -4.12
N LEU A 30 -0.03 0.18 -2.82
CA LEU A 30 -0.29 1.40 -2.06
C LEU A 30 0.99 2.25 -2.07
N GLN A 31 1.02 3.25 -2.97
CA GLN A 31 2.10 4.22 -3.10
C GLN A 31 1.94 5.32 -2.05
N ASN A 32 3.06 5.83 -1.55
CA ASN A 32 3.05 6.99 -0.68
C ASN A 32 2.51 8.21 -1.47
N PRO A 33 1.39 8.82 -1.06
CA PRO A 33 0.79 9.95 -1.77
C PRO A 33 1.68 11.20 -1.76
N LEU A 34 2.64 11.29 -0.83
CA LEU A 34 3.56 12.41 -0.72
C LEU A 34 4.73 12.34 -1.72
N ILE A 35 4.87 11.26 -2.50
CA ILE A 35 5.88 11.20 -3.57
C ILE A 35 5.58 12.14 -4.73
N GLU A 36 4.29 12.36 -5.02
CA GLU A 36 3.88 13.20 -6.14
C GLU A 36 3.70 14.67 -5.75
N LYS A 37 3.42 14.93 -4.46
CA LYS A 37 3.28 16.28 -3.92
C LYS A 37 4.63 16.76 -3.43
N GLY A 38 5.29 17.64 -4.18
CA GLY A 38 6.51 18.33 -3.76
C GLY A 38 6.34 19.25 -2.54
N GLU A 39 5.18 19.22 -1.88
CA GLU A 39 4.87 19.90 -0.62
C GLU A 39 4.65 18.82 0.44
N ILE A 40 5.55 18.80 1.41
CA ILE A 40 5.50 17.89 2.55
C ILE A 40 4.59 18.53 3.60
N ASP A 41 3.28 18.37 3.44
CA ASP A 41 2.45 18.26 4.64
C ASP A 41 2.86 16.91 5.26
N GLU A 42 3.70 16.95 6.29
CA GLU A 42 4.23 15.77 6.96
C GLU A 42 3.08 14.99 7.61
N LEU A 43 2.49 14.05 6.88
CA LEU A 43 1.60 13.06 7.47
C LEU A 43 2.41 12.26 8.49
N THR A 44 1.93 12.21 9.72
CA THR A 44 2.43 11.25 10.69
C THR A 44 2.15 9.83 10.22
N LEU A 45 2.92 8.85 10.70
CA LEU A 45 2.72 7.46 10.30
C LEU A 45 1.28 6.95 10.57
N PRO A 46 0.63 7.26 11.72
CA PRO A 46 -0.77 6.89 11.95
C PRO A 46 -1.75 7.51 10.95
N GLU A 47 -1.56 8.78 10.57
CA GLU A 47 -2.41 9.44 9.57
C GLU A 47 -2.25 8.79 8.20
N LEU A 48 -1.03 8.42 7.83
CA LEU A 48 -0.76 7.69 6.60
C LEU A 48 -1.42 6.29 6.59
N ILE A 49 -1.35 5.56 7.71
CA ILE A 49 -2.00 4.26 7.87
C ILE A 49 -3.52 4.40 7.73
N GLN A 50 -4.11 5.40 8.39
CA GLN A 50 -5.55 5.66 8.32
C GLN A 50 -6.00 5.94 6.87
N LEU A 51 -5.23 6.74 6.13
CA LEU A 51 -5.49 6.99 4.72
C LEU A 51 -5.41 5.68 3.89
N TYR A 52 -4.43 4.82 4.15
CA TYR A 52 -4.37 3.51 3.47
C TYR A 52 -5.57 2.62 3.78
N ILE A 53 -6.04 2.59 5.03
CA ILE A 53 -7.25 1.85 5.41
C ILE A 53 -8.47 2.37 4.65
N GLU A 54 -8.62 3.69 4.53
CA GLU A 54 -9.71 4.33 3.80
C GLU A 54 -9.68 3.97 2.31
N GLU A 55 -8.53 4.04 1.66
CA GLU A 55 -8.36 3.65 0.26
C GLU A 55 -8.59 2.16 0.03
N ILE A 56 -8.11 1.30 0.93
CA ILE A 56 -8.39 -0.15 0.88
C ILE A 56 -9.90 -0.38 0.96
N LYS A 57 -10.60 0.27 1.90
CA LYS A 57 -12.05 0.13 2.08
C LYS A 57 -12.86 0.73 0.93
N HIS A 58 -12.34 1.76 0.27
CA HIS A 58 -12.95 2.31 -0.93
C HIS A 58 -12.97 1.28 -2.07
N VAL A 59 -11.89 0.50 -2.23
CA VAL A 59 -11.77 -0.55 -3.24
C VAL A 59 -12.46 -1.86 -2.83
N GLN A 60 -12.33 -2.25 -1.56
CA GLN A 60 -12.91 -3.46 -0.99
C GLN A 60 -13.52 -3.13 0.38
N PRO A 61 -14.83 -2.85 0.47
CA PRO A 61 -15.46 -2.39 1.72
C PRO A 61 -15.43 -3.40 2.88
N GLU A 62 -15.46 -4.70 2.56
CA GLU A 62 -15.60 -5.79 3.53
C GLU A 62 -14.47 -6.82 3.39
N GLY A 63 -14.09 -7.43 4.52
CA GLY A 63 -13.02 -8.43 4.57
C GLY A 63 -13.41 -9.81 4.01
N PRO A 64 -12.48 -10.79 4.06
CA PRO A 64 -11.13 -10.70 4.63
C PRO A 64 -10.16 -9.94 3.73
N TYR A 65 -9.25 -9.17 4.35
CA TYR A 65 -8.20 -8.44 3.65
C TYR A 65 -6.96 -9.32 3.46
N ARG A 66 -6.28 -9.13 2.32
CA ARG A 66 -4.94 -9.67 2.08
C ARG A 66 -3.99 -8.48 1.96
N LEU A 67 -3.14 -8.32 2.97
CA LEU A 67 -2.18 -7.23 3.12
C LEU A 67 -0.76 -7.79 3.09
N GLY A 68 0.20 -6.97 2.69
CA GLY A 68 1.61 -7.31 2.79
C GLY A 68 2.50 -6.18 2.32
N GLY A 69 3.81 -6.40 2.38
CA GLY A 69 4.78 -5.44 1.88
C GLY A 69 6.20 -5.91 2.14
N TRP A 70 7.13 -5.37 1.36
CA TRP A 70 8.56 -5.57 1.51
C TRP A 70 9.16 -4.43 2.34
N SER A 71 10.14 -4.76 3.20
CA SER A 71 10.83 -3.79 4.06
C SER A 71 9.84 -3.03 4.96
N LEU A 72 9.90 -1.70 5.00
CA LEU A 72 8.95 -0.85 5.75
C LEU A 72 7.49 -1.19 5.44
N GLY A 73 7.16 -1.52 4.19
CA GLY A 73 5.80 -1.86 3.79
C GLY A 73 5.25 -3.08 4.52
N GLY A 74 6.11 -4.00 4.96
CA GLY A 74 5.70 -5.14 5.78
C GLY A 74 5.29 -4.72 7.20
N ALA A 75 6.01 -3.77 7.80
CA ALA A 75 5.65 -3.22 9.11
C ALA A 75 4.36 -2.40 9.03
N ILE A 76 4.20 -1.56 8.01
CA ILE A 76 2.96 -0.80 7.81
C ILE A 76 1.78 -1.74 7.56
N ALA A 77 1.94 -2.77 6.72
CA ALA A 77 0.89 -3.75 6.47
C ALA A 77 0.49 -4.59 7.70
N TYR A 78 1.34 -4.65 8.73
CA TYR A 78 1.03 -5.29 10.01
C TYR A 78 0.18 -4.38 10.92
N GLU A 79 0.37 -3.06 10.82
CA GLU A 79 -0.39 -2.08 11.59
C GLU A 79 -1.75 -1.71 10.97
N ILE A 80 -1.95 -2.00 9.67
CA ILE A 80 -3.24 -1.89 8.96
C ILE A 80 -4.17 -3.04 9.36
#